data_AF-A0AAU8PHI9-F1
#
_entry.id   AF-A0AAU8PHI9-F1
#
_cell.length_a   1.000
_cell.length_b   1.000
_cell.length_c   1.000
_cell.angle_alpha   90.00
_cell.angle_beta   90.00
_cell.angle_gamma   90.00
#
_symmetry.space_group_name_H-M   'P 1'
#
loop_
_entity.id
_entity.type
_entity.pdbx_description
1 polymer ?
#
loop_
_entity_poly.entity_id
_entity_poly.type
_entity_poly.pdbx_seq_one_letter_code
_entity_poly.pdbx_strand_id
1 'polypeptide(L)'
;MVLCDPKKIEPGVICSGKALAVLEFLESCGGAPEPAVALLFPRHCRKSLRILRGSGYTRRCWTPGQDPFWCPVTFPAPRTGEEYVVRCALGWLAARLVEAGGRLEGRQAVLPTGRTYRACVWPGRIPDGPVLVVSMTGEKPESGDLWAEYECLKERGLRECLKKVQ
;
A
#
# COMPACT_ATOMS: atom_id res chain seq x y z
N MET A 1 1.56 8.36 17.89
CA MET A 1 2.26 7.11 18.23
C MET A 1 1.73 5.99 17.35
N VAL A 2 2.61 5.19 16.76
CA VAL A 2 2.22 4.00 15.99
C VAL A 2 2.40 2.78 16.89
N LEU A 3 1.35 1.96 17.01
CA LEU A 3 1.37 0.70 17.71
C LEU A 3 1.57 -0.41 16.68
N CYS A 4 2.31 -1.46 17.02
CA CYS A 4 2.45 -2.63 16.16
C CYS A 4 2.35 -3.91 17.00
N ASP A 5 1.77 -4.96 16.42
CA ASP A 5 1.90 -6.31 16.96
C ASP A 5 3.41 -6.67 17.05
N PRO A 6 3.83 -7.42 18.09
CA PRO A 6 5.21 -7.83 18.25
C PRO A 6 5.66 -8.72 17.10
N LYS A 7 6.94 -8.62 16.72
CA LYS A 7 7.56 -9.52 15.74
C LYS A 7 7.74 -10.89 16.40
N LYS A 8 7.30 -11.96 15.73
CA LYS A 8 7.61 -13.33 16.16
C LYS A 8 9.09 -13.64 15.94
N ILE A 9 9.67 -14.40 16.87
CA ILE A 9 11.07 -14.82 16.81
C ILE A 9 11.27 -15.86 15.68
N GLU A 10 10.35 -16.82 15.58
CA GLU A 10 10.39 -17.88 14.57
C GLU A 10 9.14 -17.83 13.68
N PRO A 11 9.30 -17.75 12.34
CA PRO A 11 8.18 -17.85 11.41
C PRO A 11 7.67 -19.30 11.33
N GLY A 12 6.36 -19.45 11.22
CA GLY A 12 5.72 -20.74 10.95
C GLY A 12 5.71 -21.08 9.46
N VAL A 13 4.92 -22.09 9.09
CA VAL A 13 4.71 -22.50 7.69
C VAL A 13 3.38 -21.96 7.17
N ILE A 14 3.37 -21.42 5.95
CA ILE A 14 2.14 -21.03 5.24
C ILE A 14 1.70 -22.18 4.34
N CYS A 15 0.62 -22.88 4.71
CA CYS A 15 0.06 -23.97 3.89
C CYS A 15 -1.13 -23.54 3.01
N SER A 16 -1.39 -22.23 2.86
CA SER A 16 -2.53 -21.70 2.11
C SER A 16 -2.08 -20.81 0.97
N GLY A 17 -2.32 -21.21 -0.28
CA GLY A 17 -1.99 -20.39 -1.46
C GLY A 17 -2.70 -19.02 -1.46
N LYS A 18 -3.89 -18.93 -0.87
CA LYS A 18 -4.61 -17.66 -0.68
C LYS A 18 -3.88 -16.71 0.27
N ALA A 19 -3.31 -17.25 1.36
CA ALA A 19 -2.51 -16.45 2.27
C ALA A 19 -1.18 -16.04 1.63
N LEU A 20 -0.58 -16.91 0.84
CA LEU A 20 0.63 -16.60 0.09
C LEU A 20 0.41 -15.45 -0.90
N ALA A 21 -0.68 -15.47 -1.68
CA ALA A 21 -1.00 -14.38 -2.61
C ALA A 21 -1.19 -13.02 -1.90
N VAL A 22 -1.80 -13.01 -0.71
CA VAL A 22 -1.88 -11.80 0.12
C VAL A 22 -0.50 -11.35 0.59
N LEU A 23 0.36 -12.27 1.00
CA LEU A 23 1.73 -11.95 1.42
C LEU A 23 2.54 -11.35 0.27
N GLU A 24 2.52 -11.97 -0.91
CA GLU A 24 3.22 -11.50 -2.11
C GLU A 24 2.81 -10.05 -2.47
N PHE A 25 1.51 -9.74 -2.42
CA PHE A 25 1.02 -8.37 -2.61
C PHE A 25 1.59 -7.41 -1.56
N LEU A 26 1.55 -7.79 -0.28
CA LEU A 26 2.07 -6.94 0.80
C LEU A 26 3.58 -6.74 0.67
N GLU A 27 4.33 -7.76 0.30
CA GLU A 27 5.78 -7.66 0.10
C GLU A 27 6.14 -6.82 -1.12
N SER A 28 5.35 -6.87 -2.20
CA SER A 28 5.63 -6.04 -3.38
C SER A 28 5.49 -4.54 -3.09
N CYS A 29 4.49 -4.15 -2.28
CA CYS A 29 4.22 -2.74 -1.98
C CYS A 29 4.74 -2.26 -0.62
N GLY A 30 5.35 -3.14 0.17
CA GLY A 30 5.78 -2.84 1.53
C GLY A 30 4.63 -2.71 2.53
N GLY A 31 3.47 -3.29 2.23
CA GLY A 31 2.29 -3.36 3.10
C GLY A 31 1.16 -2.45 2.67
N ALA A 32 -0.04 -2.73 3.19
CA ALA A 32 -1.25 -1.98 2.84
C ALA A 32 -2.28 -1.95 3.99
N PRO A 33 -3.18 -0.95 4.02
CA PRO A 33 -4.33 -0.95 4.91
C PRO A 33 -5.24 -2.16 4.67
N GLU A 34 -5.88 -2.69 5.72
CA GLU A 34 -6.79 -3.84 5.59
C GLU A 34 -7.88 -3.65 4.51
N PRO A 35 -8.55 -2.49 4.38
CA PRO A 35 -9.54 -2.30 3.33
C PRO A 35 -8.95 -2.35 1.91
N ALA A 36 -7.71 -1.88 1.72
CA ALA A 36 -7.01 -1.97 0.43
C ALA A 36 -6.67 -3.43 0.08
N VAL A 37 -6.30 -4.24 1.08
CA VAL A 37 -6.12 -5.69 0.90
C VAL A 37 -7.47 -6.36 0.60
N ALA A 38 -8.54 -5.95 1.29
CA ALA A 38 -9.88 -6.50 1.10
C ALA A 38 -10.45 -6.21 -0.29
N LEU A 39 -10.06 -5.09 -0.91
CA LEU A 39 -10.42 -4.77 -2.29
C LEU A 39 -9.94 -5.86 -3.27
N LEU A 40 -8.69 -6.32 -3.13
CA LEU A 40 -8.12 -7.36 -4.00
C LEU A 40 -8.52 -8.78 -3.60
N PHE A 41 -8.72 -9.03 -2.30
CA PHE A 41 -8.94 -10.37 -1.74
C PHE A 41 -10.24 -10.48 -0.93
N PRO A 42 -11.40 -10.05 -1.45
CA PRO A 42 -12.61 -9.78 -0.64
C PRO A 42 -13.14 -10.99 0.12
N ARG A 43 -13.03 -12.19 -0.48
CA ARG A 43 -13.56 -13.43 0.11
C ARG A 43 -12.68 -14.04 1.21
N HIS A 44 -11.40 -13.66 1.27
CA HIS A 44 -10.43 -14.36 2.13
C HIS A 44 -9.43 -13.45 2.83
N CYS A 45 -9.55 -12.13 2.71
CA CYS A 45 -8.69 -11.13 3.32
C CYS A 45 -8.48 -11.39 4.82
N ARG A 46 -9.53 -11.30 5.65
CA ARG A 46 -9.42 -11.48 7.11
C ARG A 46 -8.82 -12.83 7.52
N LYS A 47 -9.25 -13.92 6.88
CA LYS A 47 -8.72 -15.27 7.18
C LYS A 47 -7.24 -15.37 6.83
N SER A 48 -6.84 -14.85 5.67
CA SER A 48 -5.47 -14.86 5.18
C SER A 48 -4.56 -14.01 6.05
N LEU A 49 -4.96 -12.78 6.37
CA LEU A 49 -4.21 -11.89 7.25
C LEU A 49 -4.04 -12.48 8.66
N ARG A 50 -5.07 -13.15 9.20
CA ARG A 50 -4.95 -13.89 10.47
C ARG A 50 -3.95 -15.04 10.39
N ILE A 51 -3.94 -15.81 9.29
CA ILE A 51 -2.95 -16.87 9.06
C ILE A 51 -1.54 -16.27 9.00
N LEU A 52 -1.35 -15.20 8.22
CA LEU A 52 -0.04 -14.54 8.07
C LEU A 52 0.47 -13.95 9.39
N ARG A 53 -0.42 -13.34 10.19
CA ARG A 53 -0.09 -12.88 11.54
C ARG A 53 0.29 -14.04 12.46
N GLY A 54 -0.52 -15.09 12.45
CA GLY A 54 -0.34 -16.28 13.27
C GLY A 54 0.94 -17.04 12.92
N SER A 55 1.37 -16.99 11.66
CA SER A 55 2.61 -17.58 11.17
C SER A 55 3.80 -16.62 11.22
N GLY A 56 3.61 -15.35 11.58
CA GLY A 56 4.70 -14.40 11.80
C GLY A 56 5.26 -13.74 10.53
N TYR A 57 4.56 -13.81 9.40
CA TYR A 57 4.97 -13.16 8.14
C TYR A 57 4.48 -11.73 8.01
N THR A 58 3.43 -11.37 8.76
CA THR A 58 2.92 -10.00 8.82
C THR A 58 2.66 -9.57 10.26
N ARG A 59 2.67 -8.27 10.47
CA ARG A 59 2.24 -7.61 11.72
C ARG A 59 1.21 -6.55 11.38
N ARG A 60 0.23 -6.35 12.26
CA ARG A 60 -0.60 -5.14 12.18
C ARG A 60 0.17 -4.01 12.82
N CYS A 61 0.15 -2.87 12.17
CA CYS A 61 0.52 -1.59 12.74
C CYS A 61 -0.67 -0.66 12.64
N TRP A 62 -0.92 0.18 13.63
CA TRP A 62 -2.06 1.09 13.64
C TRP A 62 -1.78 2.32 14.47
N THR A 63 -2.49 3.39 14.14
CA THR A 63 -2.68 4.54 15.03
C THR A 63 -4.10 4.48 15.61
N PRO A 64 -4.34 4.97 16.85
CA PRO A 64 -5.68 4.96 17.42
C PRO A 64 -6.71 5.62 16.50
N GLY A 65 -7.85 4.96 16.27
CA GLY A 65 -8.93 5.46 15.42
C GLY A 65 -8.71 5.29 13.90
N GLN A 66 -7.66 4.58 13.47
CA GLN A 66 -7.40 4.27 12.06
C GLN A 66 -7.42 2.77 11.80
N ASP A 67 -7.78 2.38 10.58
CA ASP A 67 -7.74 0.98 10.14
C ASP A 67 -6.32 0.43 10.18
N PRO A 68 -6.12 -0.85 10.56
CA PRO A 68 -4.79 -1.43 10.66
C PRO A 68 -4.08 -1.47 9.30
N PHE A 69 -2.83 -1.03 9.30
CA PHE A 69 -1.85 -1.26 8.25
C PHE A 69 -1.18 -2.63 8.45
N TRP A 70 -1.25 -3.48 7.44
CA TRP A 70 -0.62 -4.79 7.45
C TRP A 70 0.78 -4.69 6.86
N CYS A 71 1.78 -4.78 7.73
CA CYS A 71 3.20 -4.68 7.36
C CYS A 71 3.79 -6.09 7.23
N PRO A 72 4.37 -6.47 6.07
CA PRO A 72 5.17 -7.68 5.96
C PRO A 72 6.44 -7.56 6.84
N VAL A 73 6.94 -8.68 7.36
CA VAL A 73 8.13 -8.67 8.24
C VAL A 73 9.44 -8.43 7.50
N THR A 74 9.45 -8.59 6.17
CA THR A 74 10.55 -8.22 5.26
C THR A 74 10.77 -6.71 5.18
N PHE A 75 9.82 -5.90 5.66
CA PHE A 75 9.92 -4.45 5.76
C PHE A 75 9.97 -3.99 7.22
N PRO A 76 10.70 -2.91 7.55
CA PRO A 76 10.64 -2.31 8.89
C PRO A 76 9.21 -1.85 9.21
N ALA A 77 8.85 -1.81 10.50
CA ALA A 77 7.56 -1.28 10.92
C ALA A 77 7.60 0.25 10.79
N PRO A 78 6.47 0.89 10.47
CA PRO A 78 6.37 2.34 10.52
C PRO A 78 6.72 2.85 11.91
N ARG A 79 7.69 3.77 11.98
CA ARG A 79 8.22 4.31 13.24
C ARG A 79 7.46 5.56 13.68
N THR A 80 6.94 6.32 12.73
CA THR A 80 6.23 7.58 12.97
C THR A 80 4.82 7.54 12.38
N GLY A 81 3.94 8.41 12.89
CA GLY A 81 2.58 8.56 12.34
C GLY A 81 2.58 9.02 10.88
N GLU A 82 3.55 9.85 10.52
CA GLU A 82 3.74 10.29 9.12
C GLU A 82 4.15 9.11 8.22
N GLU A 83 5.13 8.30 8.64
CA GLU A 83 5.54 7.12 7.88
C GLU A 83 4.37 6.14 7.70
N TYR A 84 3.56 5.97 8.75
CA TYR A 84 2.34 5.17 8.70
C TYR A 84 1.38 5.67 7.61
N VAL A 85 1.05 6.97 7.62
CA VAL A 85 0.13 7.57 6.64
C VAL A 85 0.66 7.45 5.21
N VAL A 86 1.96 7.75 5.00
CA VAL A 86 2.62 7.61 3.69
C VAL A 86 2.52 6.18 3.18
N ARG A 87 2.75 5.18 4.04
CA ARG A 87 2.66 3.77 3.64
C ARG A 87 1.22 3.32 3.39
N CYS A 88 0.25 3.83 4.14
CA CYS A 88 -1.17 3.62 3.85
C CYS A 88 -1.54 4.15 2.46
N ALA A 89 -1.08 5.35 2.10
CA ALA A 89 -1.31 5.96 0.78
C ALA A 89 -0.73 5.14 -0.37
N LEU A 90 0.51 4.65 -0.21
CA LEU A 90 1.15 3.78 -1.20
C LEU A 90 0.47 2.41 -1.29
N GLY A 91 0.03 1.84 -0.17
CA GLY A 91 -0.72 0.58 -0.15
C GLY A 91 -2.05 0.68 -0.91
N TRP A 92 -2.75 1.81 -0.79
CA TRP A 92 -3.94 2.09 -1.58
C TRP A 92 -3.64 2.25 -3.07
N LEU A 93 -2.58 3.00 -3.41
CA LEU A 93 -2.13 3.11 -4.80
C LEU A 93 -1.78 1.73 -5.38
N ALA A 94 -1.05 0.90 -4.63
CA ALA A 94 -0.68 -0.46 -5.03
C ALA A 94 -1.93 -1.31 -5.29
N ALA A 95 -2.93 -1.26 -4.39
CA ALA A 95 -4.17 -2.00 -4.58
C ALA A 95 -4.89 -1.59 -5.87
N ARG A 96 -5.00 -0.29 -6.15
CA ARG A 96 -5.63 0.22 -7.38
C ARG A 96 -4.82 -0.08 -8.64
N LEU A 97 -3.48 -0.10 -8.54
CA LEU A 97 -2.63 -0.56 -9.63
C LEU A 97 -2.92 -2.03 -9.96
N VAL A 98 -2.91 -2.91 -8.96
CA VAL A 98 -3.16 -4.34 -9.16
C VAL A 98 -4.57 -4.59 -9.68
N GLU A 99 -5.59 -3.90 -9.14
CA GLU A 99 -6.98 -3.97 -9.62
C GLU A 99 -7.08 -3.63 -11.12
N ALA A 100 -6.29 -2.66 -11.59
CA ALA A 100 -6.26 -2.25 -12.99
C ALA A 100 -5.34 -3.10 -13.88
N GLY A 101 -4.62 -4.10 -13.35
CA GLY A 101 -3.64 -4.92 -14.08
C GLY A 101 -2.22 -4.37 -14.11
N GLY A 102 -1.92 -3.37 -13.28
CA GLY A 102 -0.58 -2.86 -13.00
C GLY A 102 0.03 -3.47 -11.72
N ARG A 103 1.10 -2.87 -11.21
CA ARG A 103 1.73 -3.28 -9.94
C ARG A 103 2.56 -2.15 -9.32
N LEU A 104 2.80 -2.26 -8.02
CA LEU A 104 3.78 -1.45 -7.29
C LEU A 104 4.89 -2.38 -6.77
N GLU A 105 6.12 -2.12 -7.18
CA GLU A 105 7.33 -2.81 -6.71
C GLU A 105 8.19 -1.81 -5.93
N GLY A 106 8.12 -1.87 -4.60
CA GLY A 106 8.70 -0.87 -3.71
C GLY A 106 8.11 0.51 -3.98
N ARG A 107 8.87 1.38 -4.65
CA ARG A 107 8.48 2.75 -5.03
C ARG A 107 8.27 2.92 -6.53
N GLN A 108 8.24 1.83 -7.30
CA GLN A 108 8.08 1.86 -8.74
C GLN A 108 6.67 1.42 -9.13
N ALA A 109 5.86 2.35 -9.62
CA ALA A 109 4.51 2.09 -10.09
C ALA A 109 4.56 1.75 -11.58
N VAL A 110 4.13 0.55 -11.93
CA VAL A 110 3.97 0.09 -13.31
C VAL A 110 2.49 0.11 -13.65
N LEU A 111 2.10 1.00 -14.56
CA LEU A 111 0.73 1.10 -15.05
C LEU A 111 0.38 -0.13 -15.93
N PRO A 112 -0.92 -0.42 -16.14
CA PRO A 112 -1.36 -1.50 -17.03
C PRO A 112 -0.84 -1.36 -18.47
N THR A 113 -0.49 -0.13 -18.89
CA THR A 113 0.10 0.17 -20.20
C THR A 113 1.60 -0.17 -20.28
N GLY A 114 2.22 -0.62 -19.20
CA GLY A 114 3.67 -0.85 -19.08
C GLY A 114 4.48 0.42 -18.77
N ARG A 115 3.86 1.60 -18.79
CA ARG A 115 4.53 2.85 -18.39
C ARG A 115 4.88 2.80 -16.90
N THR A 116 6.06 3.31 -16.58
CA THR A 116 6.62 3.20 -15.23
C THR A 116 6.92 4.58 -14.65
N TYR A 117 6.54 4.77 -13.40
CA TYR A 117 6.71 6.01 -12.64
C TYR A 117 7.29 5.71 -11.26
N ARG A 118 8.06 6.65 -10.70
CA ARG A 118 8.35 6.62 -9.26
C ARG A 118 7.10 7.07 -8.50
N ALA A 119 6.73 6.35 -7.45
CA ALA A 119 5.58 6.67 -6.61
C ALA A 119 6.02 7.44 -5.35
N CYS A 120 5.45 8.61 -5.13
CA CYS A 120 5.66 9.39 -3.91
C CYS A 120 4.34 9.87 -3.31
N VAL A 121 4.40 10.41 -2.09
CA VAL A 121 3.24 10.95 -1.37
C VAL A 121 3.53 12.42 -1.09
N TRP A 122 2.53 13.27 -1.27
CA TRP A 122 2.61 14.73 -1.08
C TRP A 122 1.54 15.19 -0.08
N PRO A 123 1.82 16.11 0.87
CA PRO A 123 3.01 16.95 0.99
C PRO A 123 4.24 16.16 1.44
N GLY A 124 5.33 16.35 0.71
CA GLY A 124 6.56 15.55 0.80
C GLY A 124 7.46 15.84 -0.39
N ARG A 125 8.70 15.33 -0.36
CA ARG A 125 9.65 15.54 -1.46
C ARG A 125 9.20 14.78 -2.71
N ILE A 126 8.94 15.50 -3.78
CA ILE A 126 8.72 14.94 -5.12
C ILE A 126 10.10 14.76 -5.77
N PRO A 127 10.49 13.53 -6.17
CA PRO A 127 11.78 13.29 -6.80
C PRO A 127 11.79 13.78 -8.26
N ASP A 128 12.97 13.96 -8.83
CA ASP A 128 13.11 14.29 -10.25
C ASP A 128 12.76 13.09 -11.15
N GLY A 129 12.28 13.40 -12.37
CA GLY A 129 11.93 12.44 -13.42
C GLY A 129 10.45 12.06 -13.44
N PRO A 130 10.08 10.93 -14.09
CA PRO A 130 8.69 10.50 -14.20
C PRO A 130 8.09 10.08 -12.85
N VAL A 131 7.12 10.83 -12.34
CA VAL A 131 6.53 10.62 -11.00
C VAL A 131 5.01 10.50 -11.04
N LEU A 132 4.50 9.54 -10.27
CA LEU A 132 3.10 9.41 -9.87
C LEU A 132 3.00 9.82 -8.40
N VAL A 133 2.31 10.93 -8.15
CA VAL A 133 2.15 11.51 -6.81
C VAL A 133 0.81 11.08 -6.21
N VAL A 134 0.81 10.59 -4.96
CA VAL A 134 -0.41 10.47 -4.16
C VAL A 134 -0.57 11.74 -3.32
N SER A 135 -1.57 12.55 -3.62
CA SER A 135 -1.88 13.78 -2.87
C SER A 135 -2.73 13.46 -1.65
N MET A 136 -2.22 13.81 -0.47
CA MET A 136 -2.89 13.64 0.82
C MET A 136 -3.86 14.80 1.15
N THR A 137 -3.70 15.96 0.51
CA THR A 137 -4.57 17.13 0.74
C THR A 137 -5.73 17.23 -0.25
N GLY A 138 -5.70 16.42 -1.31
CA GLY A 138 -6.63 16.51 -2.44
C GLY A 138 -6.27 17.62 -3.45
N GLU A 139 -5.30 18.46 -3.12
CA GLU A 139 -4.82 19.50 -4.02
C GLU A 139 -3.88 18.93 -5.08
N LYS A 140 -3.81 19.62 -6.22
CA LYS A 140 -2.90 19.31 -7.32
C LYS A 140 -1.46 19.61 -6.87
N PRO A 141 -0.52 18.63 -6.91
CA PRO A 141 0.86 18.87 -6.56
C PRO A 141 1.53 19.82 -7.58
N GLU A 142 2.56 20.53 -7.13
CA GLU A 142 3.29 21.51 -7.97
C GLU A 142 4.12 20.86 -9.09
N SER A 143 4.45 19.58 -8.95
CA SER A 143 5.29 18.83 -9.89
C SER A 143 4.91 17.34 -9.96
N GLY A 144 5.54 16.63 -10.90
CA GLY A 144 5.23 15.25 -11.27
C GLY A 144 4.50 15.15 -12.62
N ASP A 145 4.20 13.94 -13.05
CA ASP A 145 3.56 13.67 -14.34
C ASP A 145 2.09 13.34 -14.14
N LEU A 146 1.85 12.44 -13.19
CA LEU A 146 0.55 11.95 -12.81
C LEU A 146 0.35 12.17 -11.33
N TRP A 147 -0.90 12.37 -10.93
CA TRP A 147 -1.26 12.37 -9.54
C TRP A 147 -2.62 11.72 -9.31
N ALA A 148 -2.82 11.21 -8.11
CA ALA A 148 -4.08 10.73 -7.61
C ALA A 148 -4.31 11.26 -6.19
N GLU A 149 -5.55 11.61 -5.89
CA GLU A 149 -5.94 11.98 -4.54
C GLU A 149 -6.10 10.73 -3.67
N TYR A 150 -5.60 10.80 -2.44
CA TYR A 150 -5.64 9.67 -1.50
C TYR A 150 -7.06 9.17 -1.23
N GLU A 151 -8.01 10.08 -0.98
CA GLU A 151 -9.41 9.70 -0.74
C GLU A 151 -10.06 9.09 -2.00
N CYS A 152 -9.74 9.61 -3.19
CA CYS A 152 -10.21 9.01 -4.44
C CYS A 152 -9.76 7.55 -4.58
N LEU A 153 -8.51 7.23 -4.23
CA LEU A 153 -7.98 5.87 -4.32
C LEU A 153 -8.74 4.88 -3.43
N LYS A 154 -9.41 5.34 -2.35
CA LYS A 154 -10.22 4.47 -1.49
C LYS A 154 -11.55 4.12 -2.15
N GLU A 155 -12.10 5.03 -2.93
CA GLU A 155 -13.48 4.93 -3.44
C GLU A 155 -13.57 4.47 -4.89
N ARG A 156 -12.65 4.91 -5.76
CA ARG A 156 -12.79 4.78 -7.22
C ARG A 156 -11.65 4.01 -7.86
N GLY A 157 -11.91 3.47 -9.05
CA GLY A 157 -10.90 2.76 -9.83
C GLY A 157 -9.75 3.67 -10.28
N LEU A 158 -8.57 3.07 -10.54
CA LEU A 158 -7.34 3.80 -10.87
C LEU A 158 -7.51 4.84 -11.98
N ARG A 159 -8.23 4.49 -13.05
CA ARG A 159 -8.42 5.36 -14.23
C ARG A 159 -9.15 6.67 -13.88
N GLU A 160 -10.07 6.64 -12.92
CA GLU A 160 -10.82 7.82 -12.49
C GLU A 160 -10.00 8.72 -11.56
N CYS A 161 -9.06 8.14 -10.81
CA CYS A 161 -8.23 8.89 -9.88
C CYS A 161 -7.00 9.52 -10.53
N LEU A 162 -6.45 8.93 -11.60
CA LEU A 162 -5.25 9.44 -12.27
C LEU A 162 -5.55 10.71 -13.08
N LYS A 163 -4.89 11.80 -12.68
CA LYS A 163 -4.94 13.11 -13.32
C LYS A 163 -3.54 13.50 -13.79
N LYS A 164 -3.44 14.34 -14.81
CA LYS A 164 -2.17 14.96 -15.21
C LYS A 164 -1.85 16.15 -14.31
N VAL A 165 -0.57 16.37 -14.03
CA VAL A 165 -0.09 17.58 -13.34
C VAL A 165 0.08 18.75 -14.32
N GLN A 166 0.16 18.51 -15.63
CA GLN A 166 0.10 19.57 -16.64
C GLN A 166 -1.37 19.95 -16.89
#